data_AF-A0A662U477-F1
#
_entry.id   AF-A0A662U477-F1
#
_cell.length_a   1.000
_cell.length_b   1.000
_cell.length_c   1.000
_cell.angle_alpha   90.00
_cell.angle_beta   90.00
_cell.angle_gamma   90.00
#
_symmetry.space_group_name_H-M   'P 1'
#
loop_
_entity.id
_entity.type
_entity.pdbx_description
1 polymer ?
#
loop_
_entity_poly.entity_id
_entity_poly.type
_entity_poly.pdbx_seq_one_letter_code
_entity_poly.pdbx_strand_id
1 'polypeptide(L)' 'MLELANAGPEDVVYDLGCGDGRIVITAAKEFKVKKAIGVE' A
#
# COMPACT_ATOMS: atom_id res chain seq x y z
N MET A 1 2.66 1.23 9.70
CA MET A 1 3.51 1.61 8.53
C MET A 1 2.79 2.62 7.65
N LEU A 2 1.66 2.28 7.03
CA LEU A 2 0.89 3.20 6.18
C LEU A 2 0.40 4.46 6.92
N GLU A 3 -0.09 4.30 8.15
CA GLU A 3 -0.48 5.44 9.01
C GLU A 3 0.71 6.34 9.34
N LEU A 4 1.85 5.75 9.70
CA LEU A 4 3.07 6.49 10.03
C LEU A 4 3.60 7.29 8.83
N ALA A 5 3.42 6.74 7.62
CA ALA A 5 3.76 7.41 6.36
C ALA A 5 2.72 8.46 5.94
N ASN A 6 1.59 8.57 6.66
CA ASN A 6 0.44 9.38 6.28
C ASN A 6 -0.02 9.12 4.83
N ALA A 7 -0.01 7.84 4.43
CA ALA A 7 -0.36 7.43 3.07
C ALA A 7 -1.80 7.82 2.73
N GLY A 8 -2.02 8.32 1.53
CA GLY A 8 -3.33 8.77 1.09
C GLY A 8 -3.53 8.75 -0.43
N PRO A 9 -4.64 9.33 -0.91
CA PRO A 9 -5.07 9.20 -2.31
C PRO A 9 -4.12 9.71 -3.38
N GLU A 10 -3.14 10.54 -3.01
CA GLU A 10 -2.13 11.05 -3.93
C GLU A 10 -0.89 10.14 -4.04
N ASP A 11 -0.76 9.15 -3.16
CA ASP A 11 0.44 8.33 -3.05
C ASP A 11 0.38 7.06 -3.90
N VAL A 12 1.56 6.60 -4.30
CA VAL A 12 1.76 5.28 -4.91
C VAL A 12 2.60 4.43 -3.96
N VAL A 13 2.05 3.29 -3.53
CA VAL A 13 2.71 2.36 -2.61
C VAL A 13 3.27 1.17 -3.39
N TYR A 14 4.56 0.92 -3.20
CA TYR A 14 5.23 -0.32 -3.63
C TYR A 14 5.61 -1.14 -2.40
N ASP A 15 5.21 -2.40 -2.38
CA ASP A 15 5.57 -3.37 -1.35
C ASP A 15 6.46 -4.44 -1.98
N LEU A 16 7.74 -4.46 -1.60
CA LEU A 16 8.76 -5.34 -2.17
C LEU A 16 9.00 -6.51 -1.21
N GLY A 17 8.73 -7.74 -1.66
CA GLY A 17 8.59 -8.91 -0.80
C GLY A 17 7.25 -8.93 -0.08
N CYS A 18 6.16 -8.71 -0.83
CA CYS A 18 4.84 -8.48 -0.24
C CYS A 18 4.19 -9.74 0.37
N GLY A 19 4.74 -10.93 0.09
CA GLY A 19 4.23 -12.21 0.55
C GLY A 19 2.77 -12.43 0.15
N ASP A 20 1.90 -12.51 1.15
CA ASP A 20 0.45 -12.66 0.95
C ASP A 20 -0.27 -11.35 0.53
N GLY A 21 0.44 -10.23 0.44
CA GLY A 21 -0.07 -8.96 -0.08
C GLY A 21 -0.96 -8.18 0.89
N ARG A 22 -1.03 -8.54 2.17
CA ARG A 22 -1.87 -7.84 3.17
C ARG A 22 -1.66 -6.33 3.21
N ILE A 23 -0.40 -5.87 3.11
CA ILE A 23 -0.08 -4.43 3.14
C ILE A 23 -0.57 -3.75 1.85
N VAL A 24 -0.33 -4.35 0.68
CA VAL A 24 -0.82 -3.85 -0.62
C VAL A 24 -2.34 -3.72 -0.64
N ILE A 25 -3.06 -4.74 -0.17
CA ILE A 25 -4.53 -4.75 -0.10
C ILE A 25 -5.03 -3.67 0.85
N THR A 26 -4.42 -3.55 2.02
CA THR A 26 -4.76 -2.52 3.02
C THR A 26 -4.54 -1.12 2.47
N ALA A 27 -3.41 -0.88 1.78
CA ALA A 27 -3.12 0.41 1.16
C ALA A 27 -4.19 0.83 0.14
N ALA A 28 -4.64 -0.10 -0.70
CA ALA A 28 -5.68 0.18 -1.69
C ALA A 28 -7.08 0.34 -1.06
N LYS A 29 -7.47 -0.53 -0.12
CA LYS A 29 -8.83 -0.57 0.41
C LYS A 29 -9.08 0.44 1.51
N GLU A 30 -8.15 0.59 2.44
CA GLU A 30 -8.36 1.40 3.65
C GLU A 30 -7.78 2.80 3.48
N PHE A 31 -6.55 2.92 2.94
CA PHE A 31 -5.87 4.20 2.76
C PHE A 31 -6.19 4.89 1.43
N LYS A 32 -6.91 4.20 0.54
CA LYS A 32 -7.36 4.71 -0.77
C LYS A 32 -6.24 5.30 -1.60
N VAL A 33 -5.02 4.77 -1.47
CA VAL A 33 -3.85 5.26 -2.22
C VAL A 33 -4.12 5.18 -3.72
N LYS A 34 -3.50 6.09 -4.49
CA LYS A 34 -3.68 6.18 -5.94
C LYS A 34 -3.42 4.85 -6.65
N LYS A 35 -2.39 4.15 -6.18
CA LYS A 35 -1.98 2.84 -6.70
C LYS A 35 -1.18 2.08 -5.65
N ALA A 36 -1.48 0.80 -5.47
CA ALA A 36 -0.71 -0.11 -4.63
C ALA A 36 -0.20 -1.28 -5.48
N ILE A 37 1.09 -1.57 -5.43
CA ILE A 37 1.75 -2.61 -6.23
C ILE A 37 2.56 -3.50 -5.30
N GLY A 38 2.28 -4.79 -5.32
CA GLY A 38 3.12 -5.81 -4.67
C GLY A 38 4.06 -6.44 -5.67
N VAL A 39 5.30 -6.68 -5.27
CA VAL A 39 6.29 -7.50 -5.99
C VAL A 39 6.83 -8.53 -5.02
N GLU A 40 6.95 -9.77 -5.47
CA GLU A 40 7.52 -10.89 -4.71
C GLU A 40 8.74 -11.45 -5.43
#